data_AF-A0A7J9K5C4-F1
#
_entry.id   AF-A0A7J9K5C4-F1
#
_cell.length_a   1.000
_cell.length_b   1.000
_cell.length_c   1.000
_cell.angle_alpha   90.00
_cell.angle_beta   90.00
_cell.angle_gamma   90.00
#
_symmetry.space_group_name_H-M   'P 1'
#
loop_
_entity.id
_entity.type
_entity.pdbx_description
1 polymer ?
#
loop_
_entity_poly.entity_id
_entity_poly.type
_entity_poly.pdbx_seq_one_letter_code
_entity_poly.pdbx_strand_id
1 'polypeptide(L)'
;MMSVRVKKKGILSKDEQKTSQGKPLTPTEDARSPKGASEEDSDDEFYDAERSDPVQDSPTSGSGSTRTGGGADDAAPTESLFPWKEELEVLVRGGVPMALRGELWQAFVGVRARRVENYYQDLLANESNCGNNTEQQSLQSDSKGSTTESIGGPEKWKGQIEKDLPRTFPGHPALDDDGRNALRRLLTAYARHNPSVGYCQAMNFFAALLLLLMPEENAFWTLMGIIDDYFDGYYSEEMIESQVDQLVFEELVRERFPKLVNHLDYLGVQVAWVTGPWFLSIFMNMLPWESG
;
A
#
# COMPACT_ATOMS: atom_id res chain seq x y z
N MET A 1 37.83 -21.53 16.21
CA MET A 1 37.52 -21.67 17.66
C MET A 1 36.36 -20.71 17.92
N MET A 2 35.12 -21.14 18.23
CA MET A 2 34.63 -21.96 19.35
C MET A 2 34.57 -21.24 20.72
N SER A 3 33.45 -21.50 21.41
CA SER A 3 33.18 -21.32 22.85
C SER A 3 32.70 -19.95 23.36
N VAL A 4 31.85 -19.88 24.41
CA VAL A 4 30.58 -20.59 24.67
C VAL A 4 29.82 -19.94 25.85
N ARG A 5 28.48 -20.04 25.79
CA ARG A 5 27.45 -19.82 26.83
C ARG A 5 27.91 -19.85 28.31
N VAL A 6 27.25 -19.02 29.14
CA VAL A 6 26.97 -19.33 30.56
C VAL A 6 25.45 -19.33 30.78
N LYS A 7 24.91 -20.41 31.36
CA LYS A 7 23.56 -20.43 31.96
C LYS A 7 23.68 -20.10 33.45
N LYS A 8 22.69 -19.42 34.02
CA LYS A 8 22.42 -19.46 35.47
C LYS A 8 21.06 -20.11 35.73
N LYS A 9 20.99 -20.97 36.74
CA LYS A 9 19.80 -21.76 37.12
C LYS A 9 19.65 -21.65 38.64
N GLY A 10 18.45 -21.32 39.12
CA GLY A 10 18.06 -21.33 40.52
C GLY A 10 16.82 -22.20 40.71
N ILE A 11 16.76 -22.98 41.79
CA ILE A 11 15.70 -23.97 42.09
C ILE A 11 15.54 -24.08 43.61
N LEU A 12 14.31 -24.41 44.06
CA LEU A 12 13.84 -24.56 45.46
C LEU A 12 13.76 -23.22 46.24
N SER A 13 12.87 -23.07 47.23
CA SER A 13 12.22 -24.11 48.07
C SER A 13 10.69 -24.18 48.05
N LYS A 14 10.20 -25.36 48.48
CA LYS A 14 8.83 -25.69 48.96
C LYS A 14 8.55 -25.03 50.34
N ASP A 15 7.35 -25.03 50.93
CA ASP A 15 6.08 -25.76 50.74
C ASP A 15 4.89 -24.84 51.22
N GLU A 16 3.62 -25.19 51.51
CA GLU A 16 2.93 -26.48 51.74
C GLU A 16 1.41 -26.46 51.36
N GLN A 17 0.47 -26.88 52.25
CA GLN A 17 -0.96 -27.19 51.97
C GLN A 17 -2.00 -26.17 52.51
N LYS A 18 -3.18 -26.06 51.87
CA LYS A 18 -4.44 -26.75 52.30
C LYS A 18 -5.68 -26.48 51.41
N THR A 19 -6.77 -27.22 51.64
CA THR A 19 -7.87 -27.44 50.68
C THR A 19 -9.28 -27.44 51.31
N SER A 20 -10.22 -26.68 50.73
CA SER A 20 -11.70 -26.87 50.79
C SER A 20 -12.39 -25.96 49.76
N GLN A 21 -13.10 -26.50 48.76
CA GLN A 21 -14.57 -26.73 48.69
C GLN A 21 -15.47 -25.46 48.68
N GLY A 22 -16.26 -25.28 47.60
CA GLY A 22 -17.34 -24.27 47.51
C GLY A 22 -17.79 -23.93 46.09
N LYS A 23 -18.93 -24.49 45.64
CA LYS A 23 -19.70 -24.14 44.42
C LYS A 23 -21.19 -24.09 44.83
N PRO A 24 -22.11 -23.52 44.02
CA PRO A 24 -22.03 -22.34 43.13
C PRO A 24 -23.24 -21.39 43.41
N LEU A 25 -23.54 -20.41 42.52
CA LEU A 25 -24.87 -20.17 41.88
C LEU A 25 -24.99 -18.76 41.24
N THR A 26 -25.99 -18.62 40.35
CA THR A 26 -26.39 -17.41 39.59
C THR A 26 -27.88 -17.12 39.74
N PRO A 27 -28.31 -15.86 39.62
CA PRO A 27 -29.55 -15.46 38.93
C PRO A 27 -29.22 -14.47 37.76
N THR A 28 -29.79 -14.54 36.54
CA THR A 28 -31.17 -14.20 36.07
C THR A 28 -31.58 -12.73 36.33
N GLU A 29 -32.27 -12.00 35.43
CA GLU A 29 -32.86 -12.29 34.10
C GLU A 29 -33.13 -10.97 33.31
N ASP A 30 -33.54 -11.06 32.04
CA ASP A 30 -33.91 -9.91 31.19
C ASP A 30 -35.28 -9.27 31.55
N ALA A 31 -35.38 -7.93 31.54
CA ALA A 31 -36.65 -7.22 31.75
C ALA A 31 -36.78 -5.86 31.01
N ARG A 32 -37.14 -5.94 29.71
CA ARG A 32 -38.03 -5.06 28.92
C ARG A 32 -38.27 -3.58 29.34
N SER A 33 -37.95 -2.65 28.43
CA SER A 33 -38.32 -1.22 28.45
C SER A 33 -39.83 -0.92 28.27
N PRO A 34 -40.29 0.25 28.77
CA PRO A 34 -41.35 1.03 28.13
C PRO A 34 -40.90 2.45 27.70
N LYS A 35 -41.71 3.12 26.86
CA LYS A 35 -41.49 4.47 26.31
C LYS A 35 -41.86 5.60 27.29
N GLY A 36 -41.22 6.76 27.11
CA GLY A 36 -41.68 8.11 27.50
C GLY A 36 -41.18 9.13 26.45
N ALA A 37 -41.79 10.31 26.32
CA ALA A 37 -41.49 11.26 25.24
C ALA A 37 -41.56 12.74 25.67
N SER A 38 -40.63 13.53 25.12
CA SER A 38 -40.53 15.00 25.04
C SER A 38 -39.25 15.27 24.21
N GLU A 39 -39.27 15.83 23.01
CA GLU A 39 -39.65 17.20 22.59
C GLU A 39 -38.48 18.21 22.68
N GLU A 40 -38.00 18.56 21.48
CA GLU A 40 -37.46 19.85 21.01
C GLU A 40 -36.06 20.39 21.39
N ASP A 41 -35.56 21.16 20.41
CA ASP A 41 -34.61 22.28 20.44
C ASP A 41 -33.09 22.05 20.63
N SER A 42 -32.36 22.11 19.51
CA SER A 42 -31.23 23.05 19.28
C SER A 42 -30.73 22.89 17.83
N ASP A 43 -30.90 23.90 16.98
CA ASP A 43 -30.26 23.96 15.66
C ASP A 43 -28.76 24.31 15.82
N ASP A 44 -27.86 23.57 15.18
CA ASP A 44 -26.41 23.85 15.15
C ASP A 44 -26.03 24.65 13.89
N GLU A 45 -25.19 25.68 14.06
CA GLU A 45 -25.04 26.79 13.09
C GLU A 45 -24.24 26.43 11.81
N PHE A 46 -24.77 26.86 10.67
CA PHE A 46 -24.09 26.81 9.37
C PHE A 46 -23.14 28.02 9.21
N TYR A 47 -21.83 27.81 9.41
CA TYR A 47 -20.80 28.84 9.24
C TYR A 47 -20.45 29.09 7.77
N ASP A 48 -21.26 29.91 7.11
CA ASP A 48 -21.00 30.40 5.75
C ASP A 48 -19.98 31.55 5.78
N ALA A 49 -18.88 31.41 5.03
CA ALA A 49 -17.72 32.32 5.07
C ALA A 49 -17.38 32.85 3.67
N GLU A 50 -18.28 33.67 3.11
CA GLU A 50 -18.04 34.30 1.81
C GLU A 50 -16.80 35.22 1.83
N ARG A 51 -15.83 34.84 1.00
CA ARG A 51 -15.25 35.68 -0.06
C ARG A 51 -14.67 37.04 0.33
N SER A 52 -13.33 37.13 0.28
CA SER A 52 -12.59 38.39 0.18
C SER A 52 -11.91 38.50 -1.19
N ASP A 53 -12.34 39.44 -2.04
CA ASP A 53 -11.68 39.73 -3.31
C ASP A 53 -10.42 40.62 -3.08
N PRO A 54 -9.29 40.38 -3.78
CA PRO A 54 -8.07 41.19 -3.64
C PRO A 54 -8.13 42.50 -4.44
N VAL A 55 -7.62 43.58 -3.85
CA VAL A 55 -7.54 44.91 -4.48
C VAL A 55 -6.50 44.93 -5.62
N GLN A 56 -6.83 45.58 -6.74
CA GLN A 56 -5.91 45.81 -7.85
C GLN A 56 -4.98 46.99 -7.58
N ASP A 57 -3.67 46.76 -7.62
CA ASP A 57 -2.65 47.83 -7.71
C ASP A 57 -2.16 47.99 -9.16
N SER A 58 -1.95 49.23 -9.60
CA SER A 58 -1.62 49.58 -10.99
C SER A 58 -0.15 50.05 -11.12
N PRO A 59 0.68 49.42 -11.98
CA PRO A 59 2.07 49.83 -12.14
C PRO A 59 2.19 51.13 -12.96
N THR A 60 2.75 52.18 -12.35
CA THR A 60 3.09 53.42 -13.06
C THR A 60 4.42 53.25 -13.83
N SER A 61 4.45 53.70 -15.08
CA SER A 61 5.63 53.55 -15.95
C SER A 61 6.77 54.52 -15.59
N GLY A 62 8.00 54.01 -15.61
CA GLY A 62 9.22 54.80 -15.41
C GLY A 62 10.40 54.21 -16.19
N SER A 63 10.85 54.90 -17.24
CA SER A 63 11.97 54.44 -18.08
C SER A 63 13.29 55.12 -17.66
N GLY A 64 14.34 54.32 -17.47
CA GLY A 64 15.70 54.78 -17.16
C GLY A 64 16.72 53.73 -17.60
N SER A 65 17.72 54.12 -18.38
CA SER A 65 18.51 53.20 -19.21
C SER A 65 19.85 52.77 -18.61
N THR A 66 20.40 51.71 -19.21
CA THR A 66 21.82 51.29 -19.26
C THR A 66 22.45 50.60 -18.05
N ARG A 67 22.74 49.30 -18.23
CA ARG A 67 24.09 48.75 -18.03
C ARG A 67 24.29 47.50 -18.89
N THR A 68 25.37 47.47 -19.66
CA THR A 68 25.82 46.30 -20.42
C THR A 68 26.81 45.48 -19.59
N GLY A 69 26.60 44.17 -19.47
CA GLY A 69 27.55 43.25 -18.87
C GLY A 69 27.04 41.82 -19.04
N GLY A 70 27.74 41.01 -19.84
CA GLY A 70 27.34 39.63 -20.09
C GLY A 70 27.78 38.69 -18.96
N GLY A 71 26.84 37.90 -18.46
CA GLY A 71 27.08 36.63 -17.77
C GLY A 71 26.25 35.56 -18.49
N ALA A 72 26.72 34.32 -18.51
CA ALA A 72 25.92 33.24 -19.08
C ALA A 72 24.88 32.78 -18.06
N ASP A 73 23.61 33.01 -18.35
CA ASP A 73 22.53 32.29 -17.67
C ASP A 73 22.63 30.82 -18.07
N ASP A 74 22.94 29.97 -17.10
CA ASP A 74 22.94 28.51 -17.25
C ASP A 74 21.47 28.05 -17.29
N ALA A 75 20.84 28.27 -18.44
CA ALA A 75 19.44 27.95 -18.70
C ALA A 75 19.27 26.43 -18.72
N ALA A 76 19.09 25.85 -17.54
CA ALA A 76 18.60 24.50 -17.35
C ALA A 76 17.42 24.26 -18.31
N PRO A 77 17.34 23.11 -19.01
CA PRO A 77 16.33 22.91 -20.04
C PRO A 77 14.94 23.12 -19.44
N THR A 78 14.28 24.20 -19.86
CA THR A 78 12.87 24.41 -19.53
C THR A 78 12.12 23.28 -20.18
N GLU A 79 11.77 22.26 -19.39
CA GLU A 79 11.00 21.12 -19.87
C GLU A 79 9.80 21.64 -20.65
N SER A 80 9.59 21.14 -21.86
CA SER A 80 8.47 21.57 -22.70
C SER A 80 7.19 20.95 -22.16
N LEU A 81 6.73 21.47 -21.02
CA LEU A 81 5.47 21.10 -20.39
C LEU A 81 4.39 21.22 -21.45
N PHE A 82 3.73 20.10 -21.75
CA PHE A 82 2.72 20.06 -22.81
C PHE A 82 1.64 21.11 -22.50
N PRO A 83 1.09 21.85 -23.49
CA PRO A 83 0.27 23.04 -23.25
C PRO A 83 -1.02 22.85 -22.42
N TRP A 84 -1.34 21.61 -22.08
CA TRP A 84 -2.52 21.15 -21.35
C TRP A 84 -2.16 20.48 -20.00
N LYS A 85 -0.89 20.51 -19.56
CA LYS A 85 -0.47 19.91 -18.27
C LYS A 85 -1.19 20.55 -17.08
N GLU A 86 -1.23 21.88 -17.04
CA GLU A 86 -1.87 22.64 -15.96
C GLU A 86 -3.39 22.38 -15.91
N GLU A 87 -4.04 22.33 -17.08
CA GLU A 87 -5.45 21.95 -17.22
C GLU A 87 -5.70 20.51 -16.75
N LEU A 88 -4.84 19.56 -17.13
CA LEU A 88 -4.90 18.17 -16.68
C LEU A 88 -4.72 18.05 -15.16
N GLU A 89 -3.79 18.79 -14.55
CA GLU A 89 -3.63 18.82 -13.10
C GLU A 89 -4.88 19.35 -12.39
N VAL A 90 -5.52 20.40 -12.92
CA VAL A 90 -6.78 20.93 -12.38
C VAL A 90 -7.91 19.90 -12.51
N LEU A 91 -8.04 19.24 -13.65
CA LEU A 91 -9.05 18.20 -13.88
C LEU A 91 -8.84 16.99 -12.97
N VAL A 92 -7.61 16.52 -12.78
CA VAL A 92 -7.30 15.39 -11.88
C VAL A 92 -7.55 15.76 -10.42
N ARG A 93 -7.23 17.00 -9.99
CA ARG A 93 -7.58 17.52 -8.66
C ARG A 93 -9.09 17.65 -8.44
N GLY A 94 -9.88 17.82 -9.51
CA GLY A 94 -11.34 17.76 -9.48
C GLY A 94 -11.93 16.35 -9.38
N GLY A 95 -11.10 15.30 -9.44
CA GLY A 95 -11.50 13.89 -9.39
C GLY A 95 -11.70 13.28 -10.77
N VAL A 96 -11.25 12.04 -10.95
CA VAL A 96 -11.36 11.30 -12.21
C VAL A 96 -12.66 10.49 -12.24
N PRO A 97 -13.55 10.65 -13.24
CA PRO A 97 -14.76 9.83 -13.37
C PRO A 97 -14.45 8.33 -13.45
N MET A 98 -15.19 7.49 -12.71
CA MET A 98 -14.93 6.04 -12.60
C MET A 98 -14.67 5.35 -13.94
N ALA A 99 -15.51 5.62 -14.94
CA ALA A 99 -15.44 5.03 -16.28
C ALA A 99 -14.15 5.38 -17.06
N LEU A 100 -13.42 6.43 -16.66
CA LEU A 100 -12.18 6.87 -17.31
C LEU A 100 -10.91 6.46 -16.55
N ARG A 101 -11.01 6.04 -15.27
CA ARG A 101 -9.86 5.70 -14.43
C ARG A 101 -9.01 4.59 -15.05
N GLY A 102 -9.65 3.55 -15.55
CA GLY A 102 -8.97 2.43 -16.21
C GLY A 102 -8.01 2.91 -17.31
N GLU A 103 -8.49 3.73 -18.24
CA GLU A 103 -7.66 4.24 -19.35
C GLU A 103 -6.66 5.31 -18.91
N LEU A 104 -7.06 6.24 -18.04
CA LEU A 104 -6.21 7.34 -17.60
C LEU A 104 -5.06 6.88 -16.71
N TRP A 105 -5.26 5.91 -15.80
CA TRP A 105 -4.18 5.36 -14.98
C TRP A 105 -3.16 4.60 -15.83
N GLN A 106 -3.61 3.82 -16.83
CA GLN A 106 -2.71 3.20 -17.82
C GLN A 106 -1.91 4.23 -18.63
N ALA A 107 -2.50 5.41 -18.91
CA ALA A 107 -1.83 6.49 -19.62
C ALA A 107 -0.80 7.22 -18.75
N PHE A 108 -1.15 7.56 -17.50
CA PHE A 108 -0.26 8.24 -16.55
C PHE A 108 0.96 7.38 -16.20
N VAL A 109 0.77 6.06 -16.04
CA VAL A 109 1.83 5.08 -15.75
C VAL A 109 2.59 4.63 -17.02
N GLY A 110 2.25 5.17 -18.19
CA GLY A 110 2.99 4.92 -19.43
C GLY A 110 2.92 3.46 -19.92
N VAL A 111 1.86 2.71 -19.60
CA VAL A 111 1.72 1.26 -19.89
C VAL A 111 2.02 0.92 -21.36
N ARG A 112 1.61 1.79 -22.30
CA ARG A 112 1.87 1.60 -23.74
C ARG A 112 3.35 1.65 -24.13
N ALA A 113 4.20 2.32 -23.34
CA ALA A 113 5.65 2.38 -23.54
C ALA A 113 6.40 1.31 -22.73
N ARG A 114 5.85 0.88 -21.59
CA ARG A 114 6.41 -0.16 -20.71
C ARG A 114 6.20 -1.59 -21.24
N ARG A 115 5.10 -1.84 -21.96
CA ARG A 115 4.67 -3.19 -22.37
C ARG A 115 5.64 -3.89 -23.32
N VAL A 116 6.09 -5.08 -22.93
CA VAL A 116 6.89 -6.02 -23.73
C VAL A 116 6.02 -7.24 -24.10
N GLU A 117 6.07 -7.67 -25.35
CA GLU A 117 5.26 -8.81 -25.84
C GLU A 117 5.67 -10.13 -25.15
N ASN A 118 4.69 -10.98 -24.82
CA ASN A 118 4.82 -12.26 -24.09
C ASN A 118 5.40 -12.21 -22.67
N TYR A 119 5.94 -11.08 -22.21
CA TYR A 119 6.66 -11.00 -20.93
C TYR A 119 5.84 -11.42 -19.71
N TYR A 120 4.56 -11.03 -19.64
CA TYR A 120 3.65 -11.47 -18.57
C TYR A 120 3.41 -12.98 -18.61
N GLN A 121 3.29 -13.54 -19.81
CA GLN A 121 3.05 -14.97 -20.05
C GLN A 121 4.30 -15.80 -19.71
N ASP A 122 5.49 -15.31 -20.02
CA ASP A 122 6.78 -15.94 -19.67
C ASP A 122 6.99 -15.99 -18.14
N LEU A 123 6.67 -14.90 -17.42
CA LEU A 123 6.71 -14.86 -15.95
C LEU A 123 5.79 -15.92 -15.33
N LEU A 124 4.65 -16.23 -15.96
CA LEU A 124 3.73 -17.28 -15.51
C LEU A 124 4.19 -18.69 -15.92
N ALA A 125 4.75 -18.87 -17.12
CA ALA A 125 5.18 -20.17 -17.66
C ALA A 125 6.22 -20.90 -16.77
N ASN A 126 7.01 -20.14 -16.00
CA ASN A 126 8.00 -20.68 -15.06
C ASN A 126 7.39 -21.58 -13.95
N GLU A 127 6.07 -21.55 -13.72
CA GLU A 127 5.36 -22.54 -12.88
C GLU A 127 5.66 -23.99 -13.32
N SER A 128 5.52 -24.26 -14.62
CA SER A 128 5.37 -25.62 -15.17
C SER A 128 6.63 -26.46 -15.14
N ASN A 129 7.81 -25.83 -15.02
CA ASN A 129 9.09 -26.53 -14.94
C ASN A 129 9.50 -26.89 -13.50
N CYS A 130 8.93 -26.24 -12.48
CA CYS A 130 9.33 -26.47 -11.09
C CYS A 130 8.57 -27.62 -10.40
N GLY A 131 7.35 -27.95 -10.86
CA GLY A 131 6.48 -28.93 -10.19
C GLY A 131 6.85 -30.41 -10.39
N ASN A 132 7.58 -30.75 -11.46
CA ASN A 132 7.58 -32.12 -11.99
C ASN A 132 8.66 -33.06 -11.41
N ASN A 133 9.54 -32.58 -10.53
CA ASN A 133 10.74 -33.33 -10.09
C ASN A 133 10.62 -34.00 -8.70
N THR A 134 9.49 -33.85 -8.00
CA THR A 134 9.34 -34.32 -6.60
C THR A 134 8.88 -35.78 -6.48
N GLU A 135 8.21 -36.32 -7.51
CA GLU A 135 7.73 -37.71 -7.51
C GLU A 135 8.35 -38.51 -8.66
N GLN A 136 9.01 -39.63 -8.33
CA GLN A 136 9.69 -40.59 -9.23
C GLN A 136 11.12 -40.24 -9.71
N GLN A 137 12.10 -40.22 -8.79
CA GLN A 137 13.46 -40.68 -9.15
C GLN A 137 14.30 -41.19 -7.96
N SER A 138 14.03 -42.42 -7.54
CA SER A 138 14.96 -43.22 -6.73
C SER A 138 15.53 -44.36 -7.57
N LEU A 139 16.52 -44.06 -8.43
CA LEU A 139 17.57 -44.97 -8.94
C LEU A 139 18.62 -44.15 -9.73
N GLN A 140 19.86 -44.65 -9.80
CA GLN A 140 21.03 -43.90 -10.31
C GLN A 140 21.28 -44.12 -11.81
N SER A 141 21.79 -43.09 -12.51
CA SER A 141 22.87 -43.25 -13.51
C SER A 141 23.49 -41.90 -13.89
N ASP A 142 24.79 -41.89 -14.22
CA ASP A 142 25.56 -40.68 -14.53
C ASP A 142 25.36 -40.17 -15.97
N SER A 143 25.31 -38.85 -16.16
CA SER A 143 25.81 -38.18 -17.37
C SER A 143 26.07 -36.68 -17.14
N LYS A 144 27.11 -36.15 -17.79
CA LYS A 144 27.47 -34.72 -17.77
C LYS A 144 26.64 -33.94 -18.80
N GLY A 145 26.08 -32.79 -18.40
CA GLY A 145 25.51 -31.83 -19.35
C GLY A 145 25.07 -30.52 -18.69
N SER A 146 25.71 -29.41 -19.08
CA SER A 146 25.32 -28.00 -18.87
C SER A 146 24.71 -27.61 -17.50
N THR A 147 25.55 -27.01 -16.65
CA THR A 147 25.08 -26.15 -15.55
C THR A 147 24.55 -24.83 -16.09
N THR A 148 23.24 -24.71 -16.26
CA THR A 148 22.53 -23.43 -16.14
C THR A 148 22.03 -23.36 -14.70
N GLU A 149 22.56 -22.44 -13.90
CA GLU A 149 22.16 -22.34 -12.49
C GLU A 149 20.72 -21.84 -12.40
N SER A 150 19.83 -22.65 -11.81
CA SER A 150 18.46 -22.24 -11.55
C SER A 150 18.46 -21.22 -10.41
N ILE A 151 18.28 -19.94 -10.75
CA ILE A 151 18.06 -18.84 -9.80
C ILE A 151 16.61 -18.94 -9.29
N GLY A 152 16.29 -20.08 -8.68
CA GLY A 152 14.96 -20.49 -8.22
C GLY A 152 15.01 -20.76 -6.72
N GLY A 153 15.28 -19.74 -5.92
CA GLY A 153 15.05 -19.80 -4.47
C GLY A 153 13.57 -20.08 -4.18
N PRO A 154 13.23 -20.76 -3.07
CA PRO A 154 11.84 -21.09 -2.78
C PRO A 154 10.99 -19.82 -2.68
N GLU A 155 9.92 -19.76 -3.49
CA GLU A 155 9.02 -18.60 -3.66
C GLU A 155 8.18 -18.36 -2.40
N LYS A 156 8.82 -17.84 -1.32
CA LYS A 156 8.24 -17.58 0.01
C LYS A 156 6.86 -16.90 -0.08
N TRP A 157 6.73 -15.95 -1.01
CA TRP A 157 5.55 -15.15 -1.25
C TRP A 157 4.30 -15.94 -1.65
N LYS A 158 4.41 -17.13 -2.27
CA LYS A 158 3.24 -17.90 -2.72
C LYS A 158 2.25 -18.21 -1.61
N GLY A 159 2.74 -18.64 -0.44
CA GLY A 159 1.90 -18.91 0.73
C GLY A 159 1.26 -17.66 1.34
N GLN A 160 1.82 -16.47 1.07
CA GLN A 160 1.23 -15.19 1.47
C GLN A 160 0.15 -14.76 0.49
N ILE A 161 0.37 -14.91 -0.83
CA ILE A 161 -0.66 -14.66 -1.86
C ILE A 161 -1.89 -15.53 -1.60
N GLU A 162 -1.76 -16.86 -1.48
CA GLU A 162 -2.93 -17.75 -1.28
C GLU A 162 -3.74 -17.42 -0.01
N LYS A 163 -3.07 -16.98 1.06
CA LYS A 163 -3.70 -16.52 2.30
C LYS A 163 -4.47 -15.21 2.13
N ASP A 164 -4.05 -14.38 1.18
CA ASP A 164 -4.54 -13.01 1.00
C ASP A 164 -5.64 -12.93 -0.05
N LEU A 165 -5.64 -13.81 -1.06
CA LEU A 165 -6.71 -13.94 -2.06
C LEU A 165 -8.13 -13.99 -1.45
N PRO A 166 -8.48 -14.85 -0.47
CA PRO A 166 -9.85 -14.94 0.07
C PRO A 166 -10.26 -13.73 0.93
N ARG A 167 -9.29 -13.00 1.50
CA ARG A 167 -9.56 -11.79 2.31
C ARG A 167 -9.48 -10.48 1.50
N THR A 168 -9.18 -10.56 0.20
CA THR A 168 -9.24 -9.42 -0.71
C THR A 168 -10.68 -9.23 -1.20
N PHE A 169 -11.24 -8.02 -1.00
CA PHE A 169 -12.63 -7.63 -1.26
C PHE A 169 -13.63 -8.80 -1.16
N PRO A 170 -13.85 -9.35 0.06
CA PRO A 170 -14.70 -10.53 0.25
C PRO A 170 -16.15 -10.25 -0.17
N GLY A 171 -16.71 -11.12 -1.01
CA GLY A 171 -18.06 -10.96 -1.56
C GLY A 171 -18.19 -9.99 -2.74
N HIS A 172 -17.11 -9.35 -3.21
CA HIS A 172 -17.18 -8.50 -4.39
C HIS A 172 -17.44 -9.32 -5.67
N PRO A 173 -18.43 -9.00 -6.52
CA PRO A 173 -18.83 -9.85 -7.65
C PRO A 173 -17.72 -10.17 -8.66
N ALA A 174 -16.83 -9.22 -8.93
CA ALA A 174 -15.70 -9.41 -9.85
C ALA A 174 -14.46 -10.09 -9.21
N LEU A 175 -14.54 -10.49 -7.94
CA LEU A 175 -13.62 -11.44 -7.32
C LEU A 175 -14.39 -12.72 -6.96
N ASP A 176 -14.99 -13.34 -7.99
CA ASP A 176 -15.36 -14.75 -7.98
C ASP A 176 -14.09 -15.63 -8.09
N ASP A 177 -14.25 -16.91 -8.42
CA ASP A 177 -13.11 -17.83 -8.56
C ASP A 177 -12.17 -17.39 -9.70
N ASP A 178 -12.70 -16.93 -10.83
CA ASP A 178 -11.88 -16.49 -11.97
C ASP A 178 -11.20 -15.14 -11.72
N GLY A 179 -11.88 -14.19 -11.05
CA GLY A 179 -11.27 -12.96 -10.57
C GLY A 179 -10.16 -13.19 -9.54
N ARG A 180 -10.32 -14.18 -8.64
CA ARG A 180 -9.26 -14.59 -7.70
C ARG A 180 -8.13 -15.35 -8.42
N ASN A 181 -8.43 -16.10 -9.48
CA ASN A 181 -7.41 -16.71 -10.34
C ASN A 181 -6.60 -15.65 -11.12
N ALA A 182 -7.24 -14.59 -11.61
CA ALA A 182 -6.57 -13.44 -12.23
C ALA A 182 -5.68 -12.69 -11.21
N LEU A 183 -6.19 -12.41 -10.01
CA LEU A 183 -5.44 -11.79 -8.93
C LEU A 183 -4.21 -12.61 -8.52
N ARG A 184 -4.34 -13.95 -8.46
CA ARG A 184 -3.21 -14.85 -8.22
C ARG A 184 -2.13 -14.71 -9.30
N ARG A 185 -2.50 -14.78 -10.58
CA ARG A 185 -1.56 -14.65 -11.71
C ARG A 185 -0.85 -13.30 -11.69
N LEU A 186 -1.62 -12.22 -11.53
CA LEU A 186 -1.14 -10.84 -11.46
C LEU A 186 -0.06 -10.64 -10.38
N LEU A 187 -0.35 -11.06 -9.15
CA LEU A 187 0.61 -10.97 -8.03
C LEU A 187 1.81 -11.92 -8.20
N THR A 188 1.59 -13.11 -8.77
CA THR A 188 2.64 -14.11 -9.05
C THR A 188 3.63 -13.61 -10.11
N ALA A 189 3.14 -12.97 -11.17
CA ALA A 189 3.97 -12.37 -12.19
C ALA A 189 4.77 -11.18 -11.64
N TYR A 190 4.14 -10.29 -10.87
CA TYR A 190 4.87 -9.18 -10.22
C TYR A 190 5.97 -9.71 -9.28
N ALA A 191 5.67 -10.70 -8.44
CA ALA A 191 6.64 -11.26 -7.50
C ALA A 191 7.82 -12.00 -8.16
N ARG A 192 7.74 -12.27 -9.48
CA ARG A 192 8.84 -12.75 -10.33
C ARG A 192 9.51 -11.65 -11.14
N HIS A 193 8.78 -10.58 -11.47
CA HIS A 193 9.35 -9.39 -12.11
C HIS A 193 10.36 -8.71 -11.19
N ASN A 194 10.01 -8.53 -9.91
CA ASN A 194 10.84 -7.88 -8.91
C ASN A 194 11.07 -8.84 -7.70
N PRO A 195 11.96 -9.84 -7.79
CA PRO A 195 12.15 -10.86 -6.73
C PRO A 195 12.71 -10.33 -5.41
N SER A 196 13.29 -9.12 -5.40
CA SER A 196 13.75 -8.39 -4.22
C SER A 196 12.60 -7.90 -3.34
N VAL A 197 11.48 -7.51 -3.96
CA VAL A 197 10.22 -7.18 -3.27
C VAL A 197 9.36 -8.44 -3.10
N GLY A 198 9.22 -9.25 -4.16
CA GLY A 198 8.34 -10.40 -4.20
C GLY A 198 6.87 -9.98 -4.01
N TYR A 199 6.31 -10.26 -2.84
CA TYR A 199 4.97 -9.84 -2.46
C TYR A 199 4.98 -9.27 -1.04
N CYS A 200 4.61 -8.01 -0.90
CA CYS A 200 4.27 -7.43 0.39
C CYS A 200 2.75 -7.47 0.61
N GLN A 201 2.35 -7.67 1.87
CA GLN A 201 0.93 -7.56 2.24
C GLN A 201 0.42 -6.15 1.91
N ALA A 202 -0.81 -6.06 1.41
CA ALA A 202 -1.50 -4.89 0.87
C ALA A 202 -1.42 -4.72 -0.66
N MET A 203 -0.39 -5.26 -1.32
CA MET A 203 -0.31 -5.27 -2.80
C MET A 203 -1.50 -6.01 -3.45
N ASN A 204 -2.08 -6.97 -2.74
CA ASN A 204 -3.30 -7.69 -3.13
C ASN A 204 -4.50 -6.77 -3.35
N PHE A 205 -4.68 -5.72 -2.53
CA PHE A 205 -5.79 -4.77 -2.72
C PHE A 205 -5.53 -3.86 -3.92
N PHE A 206 -4.27 -3.52 -4.20
CA PHE A 206 -3.89 -2.71 -5.36
C PHE A 206 -4.13 -3.46 -6.67
N ALA A 207 -3.57 -4.67 -6.75
CA ALA A 207 -3.77 -5.59 -7.86
C ALA A 207 -5.26 -5.89 -8.11
N ALA A 208 -6.05 -6.08 -7.04
CA ALA A 208 -7.48 -6.28 -7.15
C ALA A 208 -8.23 -5.04 -7.66
N LEU A 209 -7.92 -3.84 -7.15
CA LEU A 209 -8.53 -2.59 -7.63
C LEU A 209 -8.25 -2.36 -9.12
N LEU A 210 -7.02 -2.62 -9.58
CA LEU A 210 -6.69 -2.55 -11.00
C LEU A 210 -7.52 -3.55 -11.83
N LEU A 211 -7.71 -4.79 -11.36
CA LEU A 211 -8.57 -5.78 -12.03
C LEU A 211 -10.05 -5.38 -12.11
N LEU A 212 -10.53 -4.46 -11.26
CA LEU A 212 -11.87 -3.87 -11.38
C LEU A 212 -11.98 -2.80 -12.48
N LEU A 213 -10.83 -2.26 -12.94
CA LEU A 213 -10.75 -1.08 -13.80
C LEU A 213 -10.13 -1.37 -15.18
N MET A 214 -9.38 -2.46 -15.35
CA MET A 214 -8.72 -2.80 -16.61
C MET A 214 -8.40 -4.31 -16.75
N PRO A 215 -8.14 -4.81 -17.98
CA PRO A 215 -7.78 -6.22 -18.21
C PRO A 215 -6.51 -6.65 -17.47
N GLU A 216 -6.42 -7.95 -17.14
CA GLU A 216 -5.36 -8.55 -16.31
C GLU A 216 -3.92 -8.16 -16.69
N GLU A 217 -3.55 -8.24 -17.96
CA GLU A 217 -2.19 -7.87 -18.38
C GLU A 217 -1.93 -6.37 -18.25
N ASN A 218 -2.93 -5.52 -18.49
CA ASN A 218 -2.81 -4.08 -18.32
C ASN A 218 -2.74 -3.72 -16.82
N ALA A 219 -3.43 -4.47 -15.96
CA ALA A 219 -3.29 -4.38 -14.51
C ALA A 219 -1.88 -4.78 -14.05
N PHE A 220 -1.24 -5.78 -14.68
CA PHE A 220 0.17 -6.09 -14.44
C PHE A 220 1.10 -4.93 -14.80
N TRP A 221 0.99 -4.39 -16.01
CA TRP A 221 1.84 -3.26 -16.44
C TRP A 221 1.61 -1.99 -15.60
N THR A 222 0.39 -1.78 -15.10
CA THR A 222 0.05 -0.64 -14.23
C THR A 222 0.53 -0.85 -12.80
N LEU A 223 0.40 -2.06 -12.23
CA LEU A 223 0.98 -2.42 -10.93
C LEU A 223 2.50 -2.25 -10.96
N MET A 224 3.15 -2.80 -12.00
CA MET A 224 4.59 -2.68 -12.24
C MET A 224 5.02 -1.21 -12.26
N GLY A 225 4.47 -0.39 -13.15
CA GLY A 225 4.87 1.03 -13.21
C GLY A 225 4.53 1.84 -11.95
N ILE A 226 3.47 1.52 -11.22
CA ILE A 226 3.19 2.23 -9.95
C ILE A 226 4.19 1.83 -8.87
N ILE A 227 4.45 0.54 -8.66
CA ILE A 227 5.36 0.12 -7.59
C ILE A 227 6.82 0.44 -7.95
N ASP A 228 7.27 0.17 -9.18
CA ASP A 228 8.67 0.36 -9.57
C ASP A 228 9.05 1.83 -9.85
N ASP A 229 8.12 2.72 -10.24
CA ASP A 229 8.45 4.13 -10.54
C ASP A 229 8.09 5.11 -9.40
N TYR A 230 7.04 4.84 -8.63
CA TYR A 230 6.52 5.76 -7.60
C TYR A 230 6.72 5.24 -6.17
N PHE A 231 7.01 3.94 -5.98
CA PHE A 231 7.21 3.29 -4.68
C PHE A 231 8.46 2.38 -4.66
N ASP A 232 9.51 2.77 -5.40
CA ASP A 232 10.82 2.11 -5.31
C ASP A 232 11.34 2.14 -3.86
N GLY A 233 12.04 1.09 -3.44
CA GLY A 233 12.49 0.87 -2.06
C GLY A 233 11.37 0.65 -1.02
N TYR A 234 10.14 1.11 -1.27
CA TYR A 234 9.03 1.17 -0.30
C TYR A 234 8.62 -0.20 0.25
N TYR A 235 8.58 -1.20 -0.64
CA TYR A 235 8.17 -2.57 -0.35
C TYR A 235 9.37 -3.54 -0.19
N SER A 236 10.58 -3.01 0.07
CA SER A 236 11.78 -3.80 0.39
C SER A 236 11.66 -4.57 1.71
N GLU A 237 12.53 -5.58 1.95
CA GLU A 237 12.51 -6.38 3.20
C GLU A 237 12.73 -5.53 4.48
N GLU A 238 13.42 -4.39 4.37
CA GLU A 238 13.61 -3.41 5.47
C GLU A 238 12.62 -2.23 5.42
N MET A 239 11.84 -2.07 4.34
CA MET A 239 10.78 -1.06 4.16
C MET A 239 11.24 0.39 4.44
N ILE A 240 12.50 0.73 4.14
CA ILE A 240 13.16 1.96 4.58
C ILE A 240 12.39 3.23 4.16
N GLU A 241 12.02 3.36 2.88
CA GLU A 241 11.31 4.55 2.39
C GLU A 241 9.93 4.71 3.06
N SER A 242 9.24 3.60 3.35
CA SER A 242 7.98 3.63 4.08
C SER A 242 8.15 4.03 5.56
N GLN A 243 9.30 3.74 6.17
CA GLN A 243 9.64 4.23 7.51
C GLN A 243 9.99 5.72 7.49
N VAL A 244 10.66 6.22 6.43
CA VAL A 244 10.94 7.65 6.25
C VAL A 244 9.64 8.45 6.13
N ASP A 245 8.71 8.02 5.28
CA ASP A 245 7.37 8.61 5.14
C ASP A 245 6.61 8.68 6.49
N GLN A 246 6.63 7.58 7.25
CA GLN A 246 5.95 7.51 8.55
C GLN A 246 6.57 8.48 9.58
N LEU A 247 7.89 8.68 9.57
CA LEU A 247 8.57 9.65 10.43
C LEU A 247 8.29 11.10 10.03
N VAL A 248 8.28 11.41 8.72
CA VAL A 248 7.90 12.73 8.19
C VAL A 248 6.44 13.04 8.55
N PHE A 249 5.54 12.07 8.39
CA PHE A 249 4.14 12.21 8.78
C PHE A 249 3.96 12.40 10.29
N GLU A 250 4.69 11.66 11.13
CA GLU A 250 4.61 11.83 12.59
C GLU A 250 4.99 13.26 13.01
N GLU A 251 6.05 13.84 12.45
CA GLU A 251 6.46 15.20 12.78
C GLU A 251 5.46 16.24 12.26
N LEU A 252 4.88 16.04 11.07
CA LEU A 252 3.77 16.88 10.57
C LEU A 252 2.54 16.81 11.49
N VAL A 253 2.20 15.65 12.04
CA VAL A 253 1.10 15.52 13.01
C VAL A 253 1.47 16.14 14.37
N ARG A 254 2.75 16.10 14.76
CA ARG A 254 3.26 16.77 15.97
C ARG A 254 3.22 18.30 15.86
N GLU A 255 3.59 18.85 14.70
CA GLU A 255 3.50 20.29 14.42
C GLU A 255 2.03 20.76 14.35
N ARG A 256 1.20 20.05 13.59
CA ARG A 256 -0.15 20.51 13.21
C ARG A 256 -1.25 20.10 14.20
N PHE A 257 -1.06 19.00 14.93
CA PHE A 257 -2.02 18.47 15.90
C PHE A 257 -1.36 18.07 17.25
N PRO A 258 -0.58 18.96 17.91
CA PRO A 258 0.18 18.63 19.12
C PRO A 258 -0.68 18.11 20.28
N LYS A 259 -1.95 18.53 20.37
CA LYS A 259 -2.92 18.00 21.36
C LYS A 259 -3.20 16.50 21.17
N LEU A 260 -3.22 16.01 19.93
CA LEU A 260 -3.43 14.61 19.59
C LEU A 260 -2.18 13.79 19.91
N VAL A 261 -1.00 14.24 19.45
CA VAL A 261 0.27 13.53 19.70
C VAL A 261 0.56 13.42 21.19
N ASN A 262 0.43 14.50 21.97
CA ASN A 262 0.59 14.46 23.43
C ASN A 262 -0.38 13.48 24.13
N HIS A 263 -1.56 13.22 23.55
CA HIS A 263 -2.51 12.24 24.10
C HIS A 263 -2.15 10.80 23.70
N LEU A 264 -1.70 10.58 22.46
CA LEU A 264 -1.19 9.29 22.00
C LEU A 264 0.08 8.88 22.78
N ASP A 265 1.02 9.83 22.98
CA ASP A 265 2.22 9.65 23.80
C ASP A 265 1.87 9.30 25.26
N TYR A 266 0.88 9.97 25.85
CA TYR A 266 0.37 9.65 27.19
C TYR A 266 -0.22 8.23 27.29
N LEU A 267 -0.85 7.75 26.21
CA LEU A 267 -1.36 6.38 26.11
C LEU A 267 -0.30 5.35 25.70
N GLY A 268 0.92 5.78 25.35
CA GLY A 268 1.99 4.91 24.85
C GLY A 268 1.76 4.37 23.43
N VAL A 269 0.99 5.08 22.61
CA VAL A 269 0.64 4.71 21.22
C VAL A 269 1.44 5.56 20.24
N GLN A 270 2.24 4.93 19.37
CA GLN A 270 2.97 5.64 18.32
C GLN A 270 2.07 5.93 17.11
N VAL A 271 2.24 7.09 16.45
CA VAL A 271 1.45 7.46 15.26
C VAL A 271 1.62 6.42 14.15
N ALA A 272 2.86 5.98 13.92
CA ALA A 272 3.21 4.95 12.95
C ALA A 272 2.43 3.61 13.13
N TRP A 273 2.04 3.23 14.34
CA TRP A 273 1.26 2.00 14.57
C TRP A 273 -0.17 2.11 14.02
N VAL A 274 -0.69 3.34 13.94
CA VAL A 274 -2.02 3.62 13.38
C VAL A 274 -1.92 3.81 11.86
N THR A 275 -0.89 4.49 11.38
CA THR A 275 -0.79 4.94 9.98
C THR A 275 0.02 4.05 9.05
N GLY A 276 0.91 3.20 9.55
CA GLY A 276 1.67 2.23 8.74
C GLY A 276 0.79 1.39 7.80
N PRO A 277 -0.35 0.84 8.23
CA PRO A 277 -1.30 0.16 7.35
C PRO A 277 -1.91 1.06 6.25
N TRP A 278 -2.02 2.36 6.49
CA TRP A 278 -2.56 3.32 5.51
C TRP A 278 -1.54 3.55 4.39
N PHE A 279 -0.31 3.88 4.78
CA PHE A 279 0.82 4.06 3.86
C PHE A 279 1.07 2.79 3.03
N LEU A 280 1.15 1.62 3.67
CA LEU A 280 1.42 0.35 2.99
C LEU A 280 0.33 -0.05 1.98
N SER A 281 -0.92 0.37 2.22
CA SER A 281 -2.06 0.14 1.32
C SER A 281 -2.42 1.34 0.46
N ILE A 282 -1.55 2.36 0.37
CA ILE A 282 -1.74 3.59 -0.40
C ILE A 282 -3.16 4.17 -0.16
N PHE A 283 -3.57 4.18 1.11
CA PHE A 283 -4.86 4.61 1.65
C PHE A 283 -6.13 3.87 1.15
N MET A 284 -6.04 2.96 0.17
CA MET A 284 -7.20 2.28 -0.45
C MET A 284 -8.07 1.49 0.55
N ASN A 285 -7.46 0.92 1.59
CA ASN A 285 -8.18 0.14 2.61
C ASN A 285 -8.85 1.01 3.69
N MET A 286 -8.64 2.33 3.65
CA MET A 286 -9.08 3.28 4.68
C MET A 286 -10.26 4.16 4.24
N LEU A 287 -10.47 4.29 2.92
CA LEU A 287 -11.58 5.04 2.35
C LEU A 287 -12.63 4.06 1.78
N PRO A 288 -13.93 4.39 1.83
CA PRO A 288 -14.93 3.69 1.05
C PRO A 288 -14.56 3.69 -0.45
N TRP A 289 -14.90 2.62 -1.16
CA TRP A 289 -14.65 2.50 -2.61
C TRP A 289 -15.35 3.59 -3.45
N GLU A 290 -16.36 4.25 -2.85
CA GLU A 290 -17.11 5.39 -3.38
C GLU A 290 -16.34 6.74 -3.28
N SER A 291 -15.23 6.80 -2.55
CA SER A 291 -14.51 8.04 -2.22
C SER A 291 -13.25 8.31 -3.05
N GLY A 292 -12.85 7.36 -3.90
CA GLY A 292 -11.81 7.56 -4.93
C GLY A 292 -12.42 7.93 -6.27
#